data_AF-A0AAV4AR51-F1
#
_entry.id   AF-A0AAV4AR51-F1
#
_cell.length_a   1.000
_cell.length_b   1.000
_cell.length_c   1.000
_cell.angle_alpha   90.00
_cell.angle_beta   90.00
_cell.angle_gamma   90.00
#
_symmetry.space_group_name_H-M   'P 1'
#
loop_
_entity.id
_entity.type
_entity.pdbx_description
1 polymer ?
#
loop_
_entity_poly.entity_id
_entity_poly.type
_entity_poly.pdbx_seq_one_letter_code
_entity_poly.pdbx_strand_id
1 'polypeptide(L)'
;MADLEAVLADVSYLMAMEKSKSTPAARASKKIVLPDPSVRSVMHKHLQKVHEVTFDKIFNQRLGFLLFKDFCENVYEEPVPQLKFYEEVSTLY
;
A
#
# COMPACT_ATOMS: atom_id res chain seq x y z
N MET A 1 9.63 -29.15 -32.75
CA MET A 1 9.32 -29.09 -31.31
C MET A 1 8.97 -27.67 -30.85
N ALA A 2 9.63 -26.62 -31.36
CA ALA A 2 9.38 -25.21 -30.99
C ALA A 2 7.96 -24.69 -31.31
N ASP A 3 7.33 -25.20 -32.37
CA ASP A 3 6.03 -24.68 -32.84
C ASP A 3 4.89 -24.98 -31.85
N LEU A 4 4.91 -26.16 -31.22
CA LEU A 4 3.89 -26.54 -30.23
C LEU A 4 4.05 -25.77 -28.92
N GLU A 5 5.27 -25.53 -28.47
CA GLU A 5 5.53 -24.77 -27.24
C GLU A 5 5.15 -23.30 -27.38
N ALA A 6 5.38 -22.70 -28.55
CA ALA A 6 4.96 -21.32 -28.84
C ALA A 6 3.44 -21.18 -28.83
N VAL A 7 2.72 -22.11 -29.49
CA VAL A 7 1.25 -22.12 -29.48
C VAL A 7 0.70 -22.32 -28.07
N LEU A 8 1.29 -23.20 -27.26
CA LEU A 8 0.88 -23.42 -25.88
C LEU A 8 1.14 -22.18 -25.00
N ALA A 9 2.25 -21.46 -25.23
CA ALA A 9 2.54 -20.22 -24.53
C ALA A 9 1.48 -19.15 -24.83
N ASP A 10 1.13 -18.96 -26.09
CA ASP A 10 0.13 -17.96 -26.51
C ASP A 10 -1.27 -18.29 -25.99
N VAL A 11 -1.69 -19.57 -26.07
CA VAL A 11 -2.97 -20.02 -25.50
C VAL A 11 -3.00 -19.83 -23.99
N SER A 12 -1.91 -20.16 -23.28
CA SER A 12 -1.83 -19.98 -21.83
C SER A 12 -1.90 -18.51 -21.42
N TYR A 13 -1.31 -17.61 -22.21
CA TYR A 13 -1.35 -16.17 -21.97
C TYR A 13 -2.74 -15.60 -22.18
N LEU A 14 -3.42 -15.96 -23.27
CA LEU A 14 -4.80 -15.55 -23.54
C LEU A 14 -5.76 -16.05 -22.46
N MET A 15 -5.63 -17.32 -22.05
CA MET A 15 -6.41 -17.86 -20.93
C MET A 15 -6.12 -17.15 -19.61
N ALA A 16 -4.86 -16.77 -19.34
CA ALA A 16 -4.50 -15.98 -18.17
C ALA A 16 -5.12 -14.57 -18.20
N MET A 17 -5.12 -13.92 -19.37
CA MET A 17 -5.78 -12.63 -19.57
C MET A 17 -7.28 -12.71 -19.33
N GLU A 18 -7.95 -13.73 -19.86
CA GLU A 18 -9.40 -13.93 -19.66
C GLU A 18 -9.73 -14.23 -18.18
N LYS A 19 -8.92 -15.05 -17.50
CA LYS A 19 -9.10 -15.38 -16.08
C LYS A 19 -8.84 -14.18 -15.15
N SER A 20 -7.96 -13.26 -15.55
CA SER A 20 -7.64 -12.05 -14.78
C SER A 20 -8.75 -10.99 -14.78
N LYS A 21 -9.72 -11.07 -15.70
CA LYS A 21 -10.86 -10.12 -15.78
C LYS A 21 -11.97 -10.42 -14.76
N SER A 22 -12.10 -11.66 -14.29
CA SER A 22 -13.19 -12.10 -13.40
C SER A 22 -12.74 -12.49 -12.00
N THR A 23 -11.43 -12.48 -11.73
CA THR A 23 -10.87 -12.72 -10.39
C THR A 23 -9.78 -11.68 -10.12
N PRO A 24 -9.76 -11.02 -8.93
CA PRO A 24 -8.63 -10.15 -8.58
C PRO A 24 -7.38 -11.00 -8.72
N ALA A 25 -6.46 -10.57 -9.61
CA ALA A 25 -5.31 -11.32 -10.05
C ALA A 25 -4.79 -12.26 -8.96
N ALA A 26 -4.95 -13.56 -9.17
CA ALA A 26 -4.49 -14.63 -8.29
C ALA A 26 -2.96 -14.66 -8.24
N ARG A 27 -2.33 -13.60 -7.73
CA ARG A 27 -1.05 -13.73 -7.04
C ARG A 27 -1.32 -14.75 -5.96
N ALA A 28 -0.54 -15.83 -5.92
CA ALA A 28 -0.51 -16.71 -4.77
C ALA A 28 -0.39 -15.84 -3.52
N SER A 29 -1.51 -15.63 -2.84
CA SER A 29 -1.70 -14.63 -1.81
C SER A 29 -1.10 -15.18 -0.53
N LYS A 30 0.24 -15.26 -0.49
CA LYS A 30 0.94 -15.28 0.79
C LYS A 30 0.65 -13.93 1.43
N LYS A 31 -0.37 -13.89 2.28
CA LYS A 31 -0.73 -12.74 3.12
C LYS A 31 0.57 -12.16 3.67
N ILE A 32 0.84 -10.89 3.39
CA ILE A 32 2.04 -10.24 3.92
C ILE A 32 1.90 -10.26 5.45
N VAL A 33 2.83 -10.93 6.12
CA VAL A 33 2.88 -10.98 7.58
C VAL A 33 3.65 -9.76 8.04
N LEU A 34 3.01 -8.93 8.87
CA LEU A 34 3.67 -7.80 9.50
C LEU A 34 4.63 -8.32 10.59
N PRO A 35 5.81 -7.71 10.76
CA PRO A 35 6.70 -8.03 11.87
C PRO A 35 6.03 -7.76 13.23
N ASP A 36 6.56 -8.38 14.27
CA ASP A 36 6.12 -8.16 15.65
C ASP A 36 6.29 -6.68 16.07
N PRO A 37 5.35 -6.09 16.84
CA PRO A 37 5.44 -4.69 17.26
C PRO A 37 6.73 -4.29 17.99
N SER A 38 7.47 -5.23 18.60
CA SER A 38 8.78 -4.98 19.21
C SER A 38 9.79 -4.36 18.23
N VAL A 39 9.62 -4.58 16.92
CA VAL A 39 10.43 -3.99 15.84
C VAL A 39 10.42 -2.46 15.88
N ARG A 40 9.38 -1.83 16.46
CA ARG A 40 9.24 -0.38 16.57
C ARG A 40 10.47 0.26 17.23
N SER A 41 11.01 -0.34 18.27
CA SER A 41 12.15 0.21 19.02
C SER A 41 13.41 0.37 18.16
N VAL A 42 13.66 -0.60 17.27
CA VAL A 42 14.80 -0.60 16.35
C VAL A 42 14.51 0.32 15.16
N MET A 43 13.33 0.19 14.56
CA MET A 43 12.95 0.95 13.37
C MET A 43 12.85 2.45 13.67
N HIS A 44 12.30 2.83 14.82
CA HIS A 44 12.19 4.24 15.18
C HIS A 44 13.57 4.89 15.33
N LYS A 45 14.54 4.22 15.97
CA LYS A 45 15.93 4.72 16.08
C LYS A 45 16.61 4.80 14.71
N HIS A 46 16.38 3.81 13.84
CA HIS A 46 16.94 3.83 12.49
C HIS A 46 16.38 5.00 11.68
N LEU A 47 15.05 5.15 11.63
CA LEU A 47 14.36 6.21 10.91
C LEU A 47 14.72 7.61 11.45
N GLN A 48 14.95 7.76 12.75
CA GLN A 48 15.46 9.00 13.34
C GLN A 48 16.86 9.35 12.82
N LYS A 49 17.78 8.37 12.74
CA LYS A 49 19.14 8.59 12.24
C LYS A 49 19.17 8.98 10.76
N VAL A 50 18.26 8.44 9.95
CA VAL A 50 18.14 8.82 8.53
C VAL A 50 17.24 10.05 8.32
N HIS A 51 16.78 10.69 9.40
CA HIS A 51 15.91 11.86 9.38
C HIS A 51 14.61 11.65 8.57
N GLU A 52 14.04 10.45 8.65
CA GLU A 52 12.76 10.09 8.00
C GLU A 52 11.54 10.29 8.92
N VAL A 53 11.76 10.55 10.21
CA VAL A 53 10.69 10.80 11.20
C VAL A 53 10.33 12.29 11.24
N THR A 54 9.83 12.80 10.13
CA THR A 54 9.32 14.18 10.00
C THR A 54 7.93 14.15 9.41
N PHE A 55 7.09 15.14 9.75
CA PHE A 55 5.71 15.21 9.24
C PHE A 55 5.67 15.11 7.71
N ASP A 56 6.42 15.95 6.99
CA ASP A 56 6.39 15.99 5.53
C ASP A 56 6.70 14.63 4.89
N LYS A 57 7.75 13.94 5.40
CA LYS A 57 8.15 12.63 4.87
C LYS A 57 7.13 11.53 5.16
N ILE A 58 6.54 11.53 6.35
CA ILE A 58 5.55 10.51 6.73
C ILE A 58 4.22 10.79 6.02
N PHE A 59 3.77 12.04 6.01
CA PHE A 59 2.50 12.46 5.45
C PHE A 59 2.46 12.30 3.92
N ASN A 60 3.59 12.52 3.23
CA ASN A 60 3.67 12.33 1.78
C ASN A 60 3.79 10.84 1.35
N GLN A 61 3.96 9.92 2.29
CA GLN A 61 3.91 8.48 2.01
C GLN A 61 2.47 7.97 2.09
N ARG A 62 2.02 7.19 1.11
CA ARG A 62 0.66 6.63 1.08
C ARG A 62 0.27 5.89 2.38
N LEU A 63 1.15 5.03 2.91
CA LEU A 63 0.86 4.31 4.16
C LEU A 63 0.93 5.23 5.39
N GLY A 64 1.85 6.20 5.39
CA GLY A 64 1.99 7.16 6.48
C GLY A 64 0.77 8.08 6.59
N PHE A 65 0.26 8.58 5.46
CA PHE A 65 -0.99 9.34 5.40
C PHE A 65 -2.18 8.55 5.95
N LEU A 66 -2.38 7.31 5.48
CA LEU A 66 -3.52 6.48 5.89
C LEU A 66 -3.51 6.19 7.40
N LEU A 67 -2.34 5.89 7.97
CA LEU A 67 -2.20 5.66 9.41
C LEU A 67 -2.37 6.96 10.22
N PHE A 68 -1.90 8.09 9.70
CA PHE A 68 -2.12 9.39 10.33
C PHE A 68 -3.61 9.77 10.33
N LYS A 69 -4.31 9.55 9.22
CA LYS A 69 -5.76 9.75 9.13
C LYS A 69 -6.51 8.87 10.11
N ASP A 70 -6.20 7.58 10.13
CA ASP A 70 -6.78 6.61 11.07
C ASP A 70 -6.58 7.06 12.53
N PHE A 71 -5.39 7.56 12.86
CA PHE A 71 -5.12 8.15 14.17
C PHE A 71 -6.01 9.37 14.46
N CYS A 72 -6.14 10.32 13.52
CA CYS A 72 -6.97 11.51 13.69
C CYS A 72 -8.47 11.20 13.81
N GLU A 73 -8.96 10.12 13.21
CA GLU A 73 -10.38 9.76 13.20
C GLU A 73 -10.77 8.84 14.37
N ASN A 74 -9.89 7.92 14.75
CA ASN A 74 -10.23 6.83 15.68
C ASN A 74 -9.53 6.93 17.05
N VAL A 75 -8.44 7.70 17.17
CA VAL A 75 -7.64 7.78 18.40
C VAL A 75 -7.63 9.19 18.98
N TYR A 76 -7.58 10.21 18.12
CA TYR A 76 -7.56 11.59 18.54
C TYR A 76 -8.97 12.08 18.92
N GLU A 77 -9.11 12.65 20.13
CA GLU A 77 -10.43 12.97 20.71
C GLU A 77 -11.08 14.21 20.09
N GLU A 78 -10.29 15.12 19.54
CA GLU A 78 -10.80 16.37 18.95
C GLU A 78 -10.96 16.25 17.42
N PRO A 79 -11.99 16.88 16.83
CA PRO A 79 -12.16 16.86 15.40
C PRO A 79 -11.01 17.62 14.70
N VAL A 80 -10.43 17.01 13.66
CA VAL A 80 -9.39 17.62 12.80
C VAL A 80 -9.99 18.01 11.44
N PRO A 81 -10.73 19.14 11.33
CA PRO A 81 -11.39 19.54 10.08
C PRO A 81 -10.41 19.87 8.95
N GLN A 82 -9.17 20.24 9.27
CA GLN A 82 -8.11 20.53 8.29
C GLN A 82 -7.80 19.30 7.44
N LEU A 83 -7.88 18.11 8.01
CA LEU A 83 -7.62 16.86 7.28
C LEU A 83 -8.71 16.60 6.24
N LYS A 84 -9.98 16.84 6.60
CA LYS A 84 -11.12 16.73 5.67
C LYS A 84 -10.99 17.71 4.52
N PHE A 85 -10.67 18.96 4.83
CA PHE A 85 -10.43 19.98 3.81
C PHE A 85 -9.28 19.61 2.88
N TYR A 86 -8.16 19.10 3.42
CA TYR A 86 -7.03 18.64 2.62
C TYR A 86 -7.43 17.53 1.63
N GLU A 87 -8.22 16.54 2.07
CA GLU A 87 -8.68 15.46 1.19
C GLU A 87 -9.62 15.95 0.08
N GLU A 88 -10.55 16.84 0.43
CA GLU A 88 -11.46 17.43 -0.56
C GLU A 88 -10.68 18.22 -1.62
N VAL A 89 -9.71 19.03 -1.22
CA VAL A 89 -8.86 19.77 -2.17
C VAL A 89 -7.98 18.84 -2.98
N SER A 90 -7.36 17.84 -2.35
CA SER A 90 -6.48 16.89 -3.05
C SER A 90 -7.21 15.98 -4.03
N THR A 91 -8.54 15.82 -3.91
CA THR A 91 -9.35 15.03 -4.85
C THR A 91 -9.74 15.82 -6.10
N LEU A 92 -9.66 17.16 -6.03
CA LEU A 92 -10.05 18.06 -7.13
C LEU A 92 -8.92 18.31 -8.15
N TYR A 93 -7.70 17.88 -7.87
CA TYR A 93 -6.50 18.04 -8.71
C TYR A 93 -5.84 16.69 -8.99
#